data_AF-A0A653F1F5-F1
#
_entry.id   AF-A0A653F1F5-F1
#
_cell.length_a   1.000
_cell.length_b   1.000
_cell.length_c   1.000
_cell.angle_alpha   90.00
_cell.angle_beta   90.00
_cell.angle_gamma   90.00
#
_symmetry.space_group_name_H-M   'P 1'
#
loop_
_entity.id
_entity.type
_entity.pdbx_description
1 polymer ?
#
loop_
_entity_poly.entity_id
_entity_poly.type
_entity_poly.pdbx_seq_one_letter_code
_entity_poly.pdbx_strand_id
1 'polypeptide(L)'
;MQQTNILRDVREYLLDGRIYLPRDELERFGARLAVDGRGELDDPQANLAALLRLCAARAEDWYSLGLRLIPHLDSRSRACCLAMTGIYRQLLARIPSSPALVNDRRLSLSGPAKARIAVAALARATGGRG
;
A
#
# COMPACT_ATOMS: atom_id res chain seq x y z
N MET A 1 -5.71 4.19 -2.66
CA MET A 1 -6.04 2.92 -1.99
C MET A 1 -5.82 1.69 -2.85
N GLN A 2 -6.35 1.62 -4.09
CA GLN A 2 -6.20 0.41 -4.92
C GLN A 2 -4.76 0.04 -5.25
N GLN A 3 -3.89 1.02 -5.51
CA GLN A 3 -2.45 0.74 -5.73
C GLN A 3 -1.82 0.04 -4.53
N THR A 4 -2.12 0.47 -3.30
CA THR A 4 -1.62 -0.21 -2.09
C THR A 4 -2.13 -1.65 -2.00
N ASN A 5 -3.39 -1.94 -2.40
CA ASN A 5 -3.89 -3.32 -2.48
C ASN A 5 -3.07 -4.16 -3.46
N ILE A 6 -2.82 -3.61 -4.66
CA ILE A 6 -2.00 -4.29 -5.67
C ILE A 6 -0.61 -4.60 -5.11
N LEU A 7 0.05 -3.61 -4.52
CA LEU A 7 1.44 -3.74 -4.05
C LEU A 7 1.61 -4.66 -2.84
N ARG A 8 0.61 -4.76 -1.96
CA ARG A 8 0.69 -5.60 -0.75
C ARG A 8 0.41 -7.09 -1.02
N ASP A 9 -0.24 -7.39 -2.15
CA ASP A 9 -0.79 -8.69 -2.53
C ASP A 9 -0.10 -9.22 -3.83
N VAL A 10 1.05 -8.65 -4.25
CA VAL A 10 1.73 -8.96 -5.53
C VAL A 10 2.03 -10.44 -5.68
N ARG A 11 2.56 -11.06 -4.63
CA ARG A 11 2.91 -12.48 -4.62
C ARG A 11 1.67 -13.35 -4.72
N GLU A 12 0.65 -13.09 -3.91
CA GLU A 12 -0.61 -13.82 -3.94
C GLU A 12 -1.23 -13.76 -5.33
N TYR A 13 -1.24 -12.59 -5.95
CA TYR A 13 -1.73 -12.45 -7.32
C TYR A 13 -0.90 -13.25 -8.31
N LEU A 14 0.43 -13.23 -8.21
CA LEU A 14 1.29 -14.04 -9.08
C LEU A 14 1.02 -15.54 -8.91
N LEU A 15 0.88 -16.02 -7.68
CA LEU A 15 0.53 -17.42 -7.38
C LEU A 15 -0.84 -17.81 -7.96
N ASP A 16 -1.79 -16.87 -8.00
CA ASP A 16 -3.10 -17.01 -8.63
C ASP A 16 -3.07 -16.81 -10.16
N GLY A 17 -1.89 -16.62 -10.77
CA GLY A 17 -1.72 -16.41 -12.21
C GLY A 17 -2.14 -15.02 -12.70
N ARG A 18 -2.22 -14.02 -11.81
CA ARG A 18 -2.66 -12.64 -12.09
C ARG A 18 -1.51 -11.66 -11.97
N ILE A 19 -1.44 -10.71 -12.90
CA ILE A 19 -0.43 -9.66 -12.91
C ILE A 19 -1.13 -8.30 -13.03
N TYR A 20 -0.94 -7.45 -12.03
CA TYR A 20 -1.51 -6.10 -11.96
C TYR A 20 -0.46 -4.99 -12.06
N LEU A 21 0.83 -5.33 -12.05
CA LEU A 21 1.90 -4.36 -12.30
C LEU A 21 1.94 -4.01 -13.80
N PRO A 22 2.15 -2.72 -14.15
CA PRO A 22 2.26 -2.32 -15.55
C PRO A 22 3.42 -3.03 -16.26
N ARG A 23 3.15 -3.58 -17.44
CA ARG A 23 4.12 -4.35 -18.22
C ARG A 23 5.31 -3.50 -18.67
N ASP A 24 5.02 -2.29 -19.14
CA ASP A 24 6.02 -1.30 -19.56
C ASP A 24 6.97 -0.92 -18.42
N GLU A 25 6.46 -0.80 -17.18
CA GLU A 25 7.30 -0.54 -16.02
C GLU A 25 8.14 -1.76 -15.62
N LEU A 26 7.59 -2.98 -15.71
CA LEU A 26 8.35 -4.21 -15.52
C LEU A 26 9.51 -4.31 -16.53
N GLU A 27 9.24 -4.05 -17.81
CA GLU A 27 10.24 -4.05 -18.88
C GLU A 27 11.29 -2.96 -18.66
N ARG A 28 10.88 -1.73 -18.35
CA ARG A 28 11.78 -0.59 -18.10
C ARG A 28 12.74 -0.84 -16.94
N PHE A 29 12.27 -1.52 -15.90
CA PHE A 29 13.10 -1.88 -14.73
C PHE A 29 13.89 -3.17 -14.94
N GLY A 30 13.67 -3.90 -16.04
CA GLY A 30 14.22 -5.25 -16.20
C GLY A 30 13.78 -6.19 -15.08
N ALA A 31 12.58 -5.96 -14.52
CA ALA A 31 12.03 -6.70 -13.41
C ALA A 31 11.28 -7.93 -13.92
N ARG A 32 11.63 -9.11 -13.39
CA ARG A 32 10.90 -10.35 -13.62
C ARG A 32 9.92 -10.56 -12.47
N LEU A 33 8.69 -10.92 -12.80
CA LEU A 33 7.71 -11.39 -11.82
C LEU A 33 7.74 -12.92 -11.81
N ALA A 34 8.43 -13.49 -10.84
CA ALA A 34 8.54 -14.93 -10.65
C ALA A 34 8.57 -15.26 -9.16
N VAL A 35 8.28 -16.53 -8.84
CA VAL A 35 8.52 -17.09 -7.51
C VAL A 35 9.57 -18.19 -7.58
N ASP A 36 10.34 -18.34 -6.52
CA ASP A 36 11.33 -19.41 -6.38
C ASP A 36 10.68 -20.74 -5.97
N GLY A 37 11.51 -21.78 -5.75
CA GLY A 37 11.03 -23.09 -5.32
C GLY A 37 10.38 -23.14 -3.94
N ARG A 38 10.44 -22.04 -3.16
CA ARG A 38 9.78 -21.87 -1.87
C ARG A 38 8.50 -21.04 -1.99
N GLY A 39 8.19 -20.54 -3.18
CA GLY A 39 7.06 -19.68 -3.45
C GLY A 39 7.31 -18.22 -3.07
N GLU A 40 8.54 -17.81 -2.78
CA GLU A 40 8.91 -16.42 -2.47
C GLU A 40 9.17 -15.65 -3.78
N LEU A 41 8.95 -14.33 -3.82
CA LEU A 41 9.28 -13.55 -5.04
C LEU A 41 10.78 -13.64 -5.33
N ASP A 42 11.09 -14.06 -6.56
CA ASP A 42 12.46 -14.22 -7.07
C ASP A 42 12.94 -12.90 -7.70
N ASP A 43 13.74 -12.14 -6.94
CA ASP A 43 14.28 -10.83 -7.35
C ASP A 43 15.75 -10.65 -6.95
N PRO A 44 16.68 -11.44 -7.51
CA PRO A 44 18.09 -11.45 -7.10
C PRO A 44 18.81 -10.12 -7.39
N GLN A 45 18.30 -9.35 -8.36
CA GLN A 45 18.87 -8.05 -8.76
C GLN A 45 18.15 -6.85 -8.12
N ALA A 46 17.16 -7.08 -7.25
CA ALA A 46 16.35 -6.05 -6.62
C ALA A 46 15.61 -5.11 -7.60
N ASN A 47 15.40 -5.54 -8.85
CA ASN A 47 14.73 -4.75 -9.89
C ASN A 47 13.22 -4.64 -9.61
N LEU A 48 12.60 -5.75 -9.20
CA LEU A 48 11.19 -5.73 -8.79
C LEU A 48 11.04 -4.88 -7.52
N ALA A 49 11.93 -5.02 -6.54
CA ALA A 49 11.94 -4.19 -5.34
C ALA A 49 12.06 -2.69 -5.67
N ALA A 50 12.89 -2.31 -6.64
CA ALA A 50 13.01 -0.93 -7.11
C ALA A 50 11.69 -0.42 -7.74
N LEU A 51 11.05 -1.24 -8.57
CA LEU A 51 9.74 -0.92 -9.14
C LEU A 51 8.66 -0.77 -8.06
N LEU A 52 8.61 -1.68 -7.08
CA LEU A 52 7.63 -1.62 -5.97
C LEU A 52 7.81 -0.35 -5.14
N ARG A 53 9.06 0.11 -4.93
CA ARG A 53 9.35 1.40 -4.26
C ARG A 53 8.84 2.59 -5.07
N LEU A 54 9.07 2.61 -6.39
CA LEU A 54 8.55 3.65 -7.27
C LEU A 54 7.02 3.70 -7.21
N CYS A 55 6.37 2.55 -7.33
CA CYS A 55 4.91 2.45 -7.24
C CYS A 55 4.39 2.88 -5.87
N ALA A 56 5.11 2.59 -4.79
CA ALA A 56 4.74 3.01 -3.45
C ALA A 56 4.83 4.53 -3.29
N ALA A 57 5.90 5.16 -3.80
CA ALA A 57 6.03 6.62 -3.81
C ALA A 57 4.88 7.27 -4.59
N ARG A 58 4.57 6.75 -5.79
CA ARG A 58 3.42 7.21 -6.59
C ARG A 58 2.09 7.08 -5.85
N ALA A 59 1.88 5.97 -5.12
CA ALA A 59 0.66 5.78 -4.32
C ALA A 59 0.58 6.78 -3.15
N GLU A 60 1.72 7.17 -2.58
CA GLU A 60 1.81 8.18 -1.53
C GLU A 60 1.47 9.59 -2.03
N ASP A 61 1.86 9.93 -3.26
CA ASP A 61 1.46 11.19 -3.90
C ASP A 61 -0.07 11.27 -4.06
N TRP A 62 -0.71 10.16 -4.47
CA TRP A 62 -2.17 10.08 -4.56
C TRP A 62 -2.86 10.23 -3.19
N TYR A 63 -2.29 9.66 -2.13
CA TYR A 63 -2.80 9.91 -0.77
C TYR A 63 -2.68 11.37 -0.39
N SER A 64 -1.53 11.99 -0.67
CA SER A 64 -1.27 13.39 -0.37
C SER A 64 -2.25 14.31 -1.09
N LEU A 65 -2.57 14.02 -2.36
CA LEU A 65 -3.58 14.75 -3.11
C LEU A 65 -4.98 14.56 -2.53
N GLY A 66 -5.39 13.30 -2.27
CA GLY A 66 -6.71 12.99 -1.74
C GLY A 66 -6.94 13.57 -0.34
N LEU A 67 -5.90 13.64 0.49
CA LEU A 67 -5.98 14.25 1.82
C LEU A 67 -6.31 15.75 1.79
N ARG A 68 -6.03 16.46 0.69
CA ARG A 68 -6.43 17.87 0.52
C ARG A 68 -7.95 18.04 0.44
N LEU A 69 -8.68 16.98 0.11
CA LEU A 69 -10.13 17.00 -0.02
C LEU A 69 -10.86 16.75 1.32
N ILE A 70 -10.14 16.31 2.36
CA ILE A 70 -10.68 15.98 3.69
C ILE A 70 -11.51 17.11 4.33
N PRO A 71 -11.12 18.40 4.23
CA PRO A 71 -11.92 19.49 4.79
C PRO A 71 -13.33 19.59 4.18
N HIS A 72 -13.51 19.17 2.92
CA HIS A 72 -14.79 19.25 2.21
C HIS A 72 -15.77 18.12 2.53
N LEU A 73 -15.35 17.11 3.30
CA LEU A 73 -16.22 16.02 3.72
C LEU A 73 -16.99 16.38 5.00
N ASP A 74 -18.19 15.84 5.17
CA ASP A 74 -18.88 15.86 6.46
C ASP A 74 -18.07 15.08 7.52
N SER A 75 -18.36 15.29 8.80
CA SER A 75 -17.59 14.71 9.90
C SER A 75 -17.54 13.17 9.88
N ARG A 76 -18.63 12.50 9.48
CA ARG A 76 -18.69 11.04 9.44
C ARG A 76 -17.86 10.50 8.27
N SER A 77 -18.04 11.06 7.07
CA SER A 77 -17.26 10.67 5.89
C SER A 77 -15.77 10.98 6.10
N ARG A 78 -15.45 12.12 6.72
CA ARG A 78 -14.09 12.50 7.10
C ARG A 78 -13.43 11.46 7.99
N ALA A 79 -14.09 11.04 9.07
CA ALA A 79 -13.56 10.02 9.97
C ALA A 79 -13.29 8.70 9.23
N CYS A 80 -14.23 8.26 8.39
CA CYS A 80 -14.08 7.05 7.58
C CYS A 80 -12.88 7.14 6.62
N CYS A 81 -12.79 8.22 5.84
CA CYS A 81 -11.70 8.44 4.88
C CYS A 81 -10.34 8.53 5.57
N LEU A 82 -10.24 9.23 6.71
CA LEU A 82 -9.01 9.32 7.50
C LEU A 82 -8.59 7.97 8.08
N ALA A 83 -9.54 7.18 8.60
CA ALA A 83 -9.26 5.86 9.14
C ALA A 83 -8.74 4.91 8.06
N MET A 84 -9.45 4.81 6.94
CA MET A 84 -9.00 3.98 5.81
C MET A 84 -7.66 4.45 5.26
N THR A 85 -7.48 5.76 5.04
CA THR A 85 -6.21 6.32 4.56
C THR A 85 -5.06 6.00 5.51
N GLY A 86 -5.27 6.13 6.83
CA GLY A 86 -4.25 5.82 7.82
C GLY A 86 -3.84 4.35 7.80
N ILE A 87 -4.81 3.42 7.74
CA ILE A 87 -4.54 1.98 7.66
C ILE A 87 -3.72 1.66 6.42
N TYR A 88 -4.14 2.18 5.27
CA TYR A 88 -3.50 1.87 4.00
C TYR A 88 -2.13 2.53 3.85
N ARG A 89 -1.95 3.79 4.27
CA ARG A 89 -0.62 4.44 4.25
C ARG A 89 0.37 3.72 5.15
N GLN A 90 -0.08 3.21 6.30
CA GLN A 90 0.80 2.43 7.17
C GLN A 90 1.19 1.07 6.56
N LEU A 91 0.31 0.44 5.78
CA LEU A 91 0.69 -0.73 4.98
C LEU A 91 1.70 -0.37 3.90
N LEU A 92 1.42 0.71 3.15
CA LEU A 92 2.27 1.20 2.06
C LEU A 92 3.69 1.52 2.55
N ALA A 93 3.81 2.14 3.73
CA ALA A 93 5.08 2.52 4.33
C ALA A 93 6.01 1.34 4.68
N ARG A 94 5.48 0.10 4.75
CA ARG A 94 6.30 -1.10 4.99
C ARG A 94 7.00 -1.60 3.72
N ILE A 95 6.51 -1.22 2.55
CA ILE A 95 7.03 -1.71 1.27
C ILE A 95 8.45 -1.18 1.02
N PRO A 96 8.76 0.12 1.19
CA PRO A 96 10.12 0.61 0.96
C PRO A 96 11.17 0.07 1.94
N SER A 97 10.79 -0.09 3.22
CA SER A 97 11.68 -0.55 4.29
C SER A 97 11.99 -2.03 4.20
N SER A 98 11.10 -2.83 3.61
CA SER A 98 11.29 -4.25 3.47
C SER A 98 10.48 -4.78 2.28
N PRO A 99 10.95 -4.59 1.03
CA PRO A 99 10.30 -5.15 -0.15
C PRO A 99 10.16 -6.67 -0.04
N ALA A 100 11.13 -7.32 0.63
CA ALA A 100 11.10 -8.75 0.94
C ALA A 100 9.90 -9.16 1.82
N LEU A 101 9.24 -8.27 2.56
CA LEU A 101 8.01 -8.62 3.29
C LEU A 101 6.83 -8.88 2.35
N VAL A 102 6.89 -8.43 1.09
CA VAL A 102 5.93 -8.82 0.05
C VAL A 102 6.15 -10.28 -0.38
N ASN A 103 7.32 -10.85 -0.07
CA ASN A 103 7.68 -12.21 -0.45
C ASN A 103 7.08 -13.26 0.49
N ASP A 104 6.95 -12.98 1.78
CA ASP A 104 6.59 -14.01 2.76
C ASP A 104 5.07 -14.28 2.74
N ARG A 105 4.26 -13.22 2.95
CA ARG A 105 2.78 -13.26 2.97
C ARG A 105 2.16 -11.88 2.73
N ARG A 106 0.88 -11.86 2.39
CA ARG A 106 0.01 -10.68 2.36
C ARG A 106 0.28 -9.75 3.54
N LEU A 107 0.78 -8.55 3.22
CA LEU A 107 1.07 -7.53 4.21
C LEU A 107 -0.24 -7.05 4.87
N SER A 108 -0.30 -7.16 6.19
CA SER A 108 -1.45 -6.73 6.98
C SER A 108 -1.04 -6.04 8.29
N LEU A 109 -1.94 -5.21 8.83
CA LEU A 109 -1.81 -4.63 10.17
C LEU A 109 -2.55 -5.49 11.19
N SER A 110 -2.02 -5.54 12.41
CA SER A 110 -2.71 -6.15 13.55
C SER A 110 -3.99 -5.40 13.90
N GLY A 111 -4.96 -6.10 14.51
CA GLY A 111 -6.22 -5.51 14.98
C GLY A 111 -6.02 -4.27 15.85
N PRO A 112 -5.15 -4.31 16.89
CA PRO A 112 -4.84 -3.14 17.72
C PRO A 112 -4.27 -1.95 16.96
N ALA A 113 -3.43 -2.20 15.94
CA ALA A 113 -2.89 -1.13 15.10
C ALA A 113 -4.00 -0.43 14.31
N LYS A 114 -4.93 -1.20 13.72
CA LYS A 114 -6.10 -0.65 13.02
C LYS A 114 -7.01 0.15 13.96
N ALA A 115 -7.26 -0.36 15.17
CA ALA A 115 -8.10 0.31 16.17
C ALA A 115 -7.52 1.67 16.57
N ARG A 116 -6.20 1.74 16.86
CA ARG A 116 -5.52 3.00 17.18
C ARG A 116 -5.66 4.05 16.08
N ILE A 117 -5.53 3.63 14.82
CA ILE A 117 -5.69 4.52 13.66
C ILE A 117 -7.13 5.04 13.58
N ALA A 118 -8.13 4.18 13.77
CA ALA A 118 -9.54 4.57 13.74
C ALA A 118 -9.88 5.58 14.85
N VAL A 119 -9.40 5.35 16.08
CA VAL A 119 -9.58 6.29 17.21
C VAL A 119 -8.95 7.64 16.91
N ALA A 120 -7.71 7.66 16.40
CA ALA A 120 -7.04 8.91 16.01
C ALA A 120 -7.79 9.65 14.87
N ALA A 121 -8.36 8.91 13.92
CA ALA A 121 -9.16 9.49 12.84
C ALA A 121 -10.46 10.13 13.36
N LEU A 122 -11.14 9.49 14.31
CA LEU A 122 -12.34 10.04 14.96
C LEU A 122 -12.03 11.35 15.68
N ALA A 123 -10.95 11.40 16.47
CA ALA A 123 -10.53 12.61 17.18
C ALA A 123 -10.20 13.77 16.22
N ARG A 124 -9.54 13.48 15.09
CA ARG A 124 -9.22 14.49 14.06
C ARG A 124 -10.45 14.97 13.30
N ALA A 125 -11.44 14.10 13.12
CA ALA A 125 -12.66 14.47 12.41
C ALA A 125 -13.55 15.42 13.21
N THR A 126 -13.51 15.33 14.55
CA THR A 126 -14.27 16.18 15.47
C THR A 126 -13.57 17.49 15.83
N GLY A 127 -12.23 17.53 15.80
CA GLY A 127 -11.43 18.73 16.12
C GLY A 127 -11.43 19.85 15.06
N GLY A 128 -12.00 19.63 13.87
CA GLY A 128 -12.11 20.64 12.79
C GLY A 128 -13.32 21.57 12.88
N ARG A 129 -13.93 21.71 14.06
CA ARG A 129 -14.93 22.75 14.35
C ARG A 129 -14.20 23.90 15.06
N GLY A 130 -13.66 24.83 14.28
CA GLY A 130 -13.03 26.08 14.73
C GLY A 130 -13.06 27.06 13.58
#